data_AF-A0A800AG13-F1
#
_entry.id   AF-A0A800AG13-F1
#
_cell.length_a   1.000
_cell.length_b   1.000
_cell.length_c   1.000
_cell.angle_alpha   90.00
_cell.angle_beta   90.00
_cell.angle_gamma   90.00
#
_symmetry.space_group_name_H-M   'P 1'
#
loop_
_entity.id
_entity.type
_entity.pdbx_description
1 polymer ?
#
loop_
_entity_poly.entity_id
_entity_poly.type
_entity_poly.pdbx_seq_one_letter_code
_entity_poly.pdbx_strand_id
1 'polypeptide(L)'
;MRIWEADLAIDDEFYEPGRFVTLPACEIGFAIGHKNVYFPATEVAHPAPDSSSVEALFASLERREALVIPHHTNVHSESSRRTFWTEHDFTTHDPVFERLIEMSQNRGSFECETVGGNVSFGELGSSVWSALQHGMKVGFVGGTDTHRGLPGEWRSPLAGLDPDESPSVGGLTAVIASGLTRESIWNALWNRCCYATQGQRTLLNFALDEYPLGSVISAAAVERFAHRSKNRDTGFA
;
A
#
# COMPACT_ATOMS: atom_id res chain seq x y z
N MET A 1 1.01 6.47 25.21
CA MET A 1 -0.35 6.59 24.65
C MET A 1 -0.86 8.03 24.45
N ARG A 2 -0.22 9.09 25.03
CA ARG A 2 -0.59 10.49 24.76
C ARG A 2 -0.23 11.01 23.36
N ILE A 3 0.67 10.33 22.65
CA ILE A 3 1.13 10.75 21.31
C ILE A 3 0.05 10.47 20.27
N TRP A 4 -0.57 9.28 20.29
CA TRP A 4 -1.66 8.93 19.38
C TRP A 4 -2.82 9.94 19.41
N GLU A 5 -3.32 10.28 20.60
CA GLU A 5 -4.41 11.26 20.74
C GLU A 5 -4.02 12.64 20.20
N ALA A 6 -2.74 13.03 20.33
CA ALA A 6 -2.23 14.28 19.76
C ALA A 6 -2.10 14.20 18.22
N ASP A 7 -1.63 13.08 17.67
CA ASP A 7 -1.55 12.87 16.22
C ASP A 7 -2.95 12.91 15.58
N LEU A 8 -3.94 12.27 16.22
CA LEU A 8 -5.34 12.32 15.80
C LEU A 8 -5.91 13.75 15.82
N ALA A 9 -5.57 14.54 16.84
CA ALA A 9 -5.98 15.94 16.90
C ALA A 9 -5.36 16.78 15.77
N ILE A 10 -4.10 16.50 15.41
CA ILE A 10 -3.43 17.14 14.26
C ILE A 10 -4.10 16.70 12.95
N ASP A 11 -4.44 15.41 12.80
CA ASP A 11 -5.18 14.93 11.64
C ASP A 11 -6.49 15.71 11.48
N ASP A 12 -7.24 15.93 12.55
CA ASP A 12 -8.46 16.74 12.52
C ASP A 12 -8.22 18.22 12.26
N GLU A 13 -7.16 18.81 12.83
CA GLU A 13 -6.80 20.21 12.62
C GLU A 13 -6.54 20.52 11.14
N PHE A 14 -5.84 19.63 10.44
CA PHE A 14 -5.50 19.81 9.02
C PHE A 14 -6.51 19.18 8.06
N TYR A 15 -7.56 18.51 8.55
CA TYR A 15 -8.58 17.95 7.68
C TYR A 15 -9.45 19.05 7.06
N GLU A 16 -9.31 19.22 5.75
CA GLU A 16 -10.04 20.22 4.98
C GLU A 16 -10.73 19.56 3.78
N PRO A 17 -11.98 19.08 3.95
CA PRO A 17 -12.76 18.46 2.89
C PRO A 17 -12.77 19.32 1.62
N GLY A 18 -12.50 18.72 0.47
CA GLY A 18 -12.39 19.41 -0.81
C GLY A 18 -11.02 20.02 -1.09
N ARG A 19 -10.07 19.98 -0.15
CA ARG A 19 -8.71 20.55 -0.33
C ARG A 19 -7.59 19.63 0.14
N PHE A 20 -7.66 19.09 1.35
CA PHE A 20 -6.62 18.25 1.95
C PHE A 20 -7.24 17.22 2.90
N VAL A 21 -6.93 15.94 2.69
CA VAL A 21 -7.49 14.84 3.48
C VAL A 21 -6.37 14.18 4.26
N THR A 22 -6.54 14.11 5.57
CA THR A 22 -5.72 13.33 6.50
C THR A 22 -6.43 12.02 6.80
N LEU A 23 -5.69 10.93 6.94
CA LEU A 23 -6.21 9.63 7.38
C LEU A 23 -5.40 9.18 8.59
N PRO A 24 -6.07 8.91 9.72
CA PRO A 24 -5.41 8.37 10.91
C PRO A 24 -4.71 7.06 10.59
N ALA A 25 -3.41 7.00 10.89
CA ALA A 25 -2.61 5.82 10.60
C ALA A 25 -1.41 5.66 11.53
N CYS A 26 -0.96 4.43 11.69
CA CYS A 26 0.28 4.11 12.37
C CYS A 26 0.98 2.94 11.68
N GLU A 27 2.30 2.85 11.84
CA GLU A 27 3.09 1.70 11.42
C GLU A 27 3.30 0.78 12.63
N ILE A 28 3.01 -0.51 12.48
CA ILE A 28 3.33 -1.54 13.46
C ILE A 28 4.41 -2.45 12.87
N GLY A 29 5.57 -2.47 13.52
CA GLY A 29 6.70 -3.30 13.11
C GLY A 29 6.64 -4.70 13.71
N PHE A 30 6.92 -5.71 12.89
CA PHE A 30 7.11 -7.10 13.31
C PHE A 30 8.46 -7.62 12.80
N ALA A 31 8.91 -8.75 13.35
CA ALA A 31 10.11 -9.42 12.85
C ALA A 31 9.97 -9.86 11.38
N ILE A 32 8.74 -10.12 10.93
CA ILE A 32 8.37 -10.61 9.59
C ILE A 32 7.76 -9.50 8.71
N GLY A 33 8.41 -8.35 8.71
CA GLY A 33 7.98 -7.16 7.97
C GLY A 33 7.04 -6.26 8.78
N HIS A 34 6.80 -5.06 8.26
CA HIS A 34 5.97 -4.06 8.92
C HIS A 34 4.60 -3.96 8.26
N LYS A 35 3.63 -3.38 8.98
CA LYS A 35 2.27 -3.14 8.47
C LYS A 35 1.79 -1.75 8.87
N ASN A 36 1.33 -0.99 7.89
CA ASN A 36 0.65 0.28 8.14
C ASN A 36 -0.85 0.02 8.39
N VAL A 37 -1.40 0.60 9.45
CA VAL A 37 -2.80 0.45 9.85
C VAL A 37 -3.47 1.82 9.73
N TYR A 38 -4.45 1.92 8.83
CA TYR A 38 -5.25 3.11 8.56
C TYR A 38 -6.67 2.98 9.11
N PHE A 39 -7.28 4.11 9.47
CA PHE A 39 -8.66 4.20 9.95
C PHE A 39 -9.46 5.27 9.19
N PRO A 40 -10.80 5.15 9.09
CA PRO A 40 -11.64 6.11 8.38
C PRO A 40 -11.86 7.42 9.17
N ALA A 41 -11.66 7.39 10.49
CA ALA A 41 -11.94 8.50 11.40
C ALA A 41 -10.98 8.52 12.60
N THR A 42 -10.89 9.67 13.26
CA THR A 42 -10.01 9.93 14.41
C THR A 42 -10.57 9.44 15.74
N GLU A 43 -11.84 9.05 15.79
CA GLU A 43 -12.51 8.49 16.97
C GLU A 43 -12.10 7.02 17.18
N VAL A 44 -10.80 6.78 17.34
CA VAL A 44 -10.22 5.45 17.28
C VAL A 44 -9.06 5.31 18.26
N ALA A 45 -9.04 4.21 19.00
CA ALA A 45 -7.93 3.89 19.90
C ALA A 45 -6.71 3.37 19.10
N HIS A 46 -5.50 3.63 19.59
CA HIS A 46 -4.29 3.07 18.99
C HIS A 46 -4.40 1.53 18.91
N PRO A 47 -4.06 0.87 17.79
CA PRO A 47 -4.00 -0.58 17.75
C PRO A 47 -2.87 -1.06 18.67
N ALA A 48 -3.23 -1.65 19.80
CA ALA A 48 -2.30 -2.14 20.81
C ALA A 48 -2.48 -3.65 20.94
N PRO A 49 -1.84 -4.45 20.06
CA PRO A 49 -1.97 -5.90 20.13
C PRO A 49 -1.36 -6.45 21.43
N ASP A 50 -1.97 -7.49 21.98
CA ASP A 50 -1.54 -8.12 23.24
C ASP A 50 -0.19 -8.87 23.12
N SER A 51 0.34 -9.01 21.90
CA SER A 51 1.66 -9.59 21.61
C SER A 51 2.25 -8.99 20.33
N SER A 52 3.52 -9.27 20.06
CA SER A 52 4.20 -8.89 18.81
C SER A 52 3.91 -9.84 17.64
N SER A 53 2.70 -10.41 17.58
CA SER A 53 2.26 -11.28 16.48
C SER A 53 1.30 -10.55 15.55
N VAL A 54 1.30 -10.92 14.27
CA VAL A 54 0.39 -10.36 13.27
C VAL A 54 -1.06 -10.78 13.57
N GLU A 55 -1.26 -11.99 14.08
CA GLU A 55 -2.58 -12.51 14.46
C GLU A 55 -3.18 -11.70 15.61
N ALA A 56 -2.36 -11.29 16.59
CA ALA A 56 -2.81 -10.42 17.68
C ALA A 56 -3.17 -9.01 17.16
N LEU A 57 -2.49 -8.52 16.12
CA LEU A 57 -2.89 -7.28 15.45
C LEU A 57 -4.30 -7.42 14.87
N PHE A 58 -4.57 -8.43 14.05
CA PHE A 58 -5.90 -8.59 13.45
C PHE A 58 -6.98 -8.85 14.50
N ALA A 59 -6.70 -9.62 15.55
CA ALA A 59 -7.64 -9.82 16.66
C ALA A 59 -8.00 -8.49 17.35
N SER A 60 -7.03 -7.56 17.50
CA SER A 60 -7.29 -6.22 18.05
C SER A 60 -8.13 -5.32 17.13
N LEU A 61 -8.29 -5.71 15.86
CA LEU A 61 -9.01 -4.96 14.81
C LEU A 61 -10.38 -5.57 14.43
N GLU A 62 -10.76 -6.75 14.94
CA GLU A 62 -11.96 -7.51 14.50
C GLU A 62 -13.28 -6.71 14.50
N ARG A 63 -13.39 -5.66 15.33
CA ARG A 63 -14.58 -4.80 15.44
C ARG A 63 -14.34 -3.37 14.99
N ARG A 64 -13.29 -3.15 14.20
CA ARG A 64 -12.86 -1.83 13.75
C ARG A 64 -12.83 -1.82 12.23
N GLU A 65 -13.27 -0.70 11.67
CA GLU A 65 -12.95 -0.40 10.28
C GLU A 65 -11.47 -0.03 10.21
N ALA A 66 -10.67 -0.95 9.71
CA ALA A 66 -9.22 -0.81 9.62
C ALA A 66 -8.73 -1.36 8.29
N LEU A 67 -7.82 -0.64 7.66
CA LEU A 67 -7.13 -1.08 6.46
C LEU A 67 -5.68 -1.32 6.84
N VAL A 68 -5.22 -2.56 6.66
CA VAL A 68 -3.84 -2.95 6.95
C VAL A 68 -3.11 -3.08 5.62
N ILE A 69 -1.92 -2.53 5.53
CA ILE A 69 -1.13 -2.51 4.30
C ILE A 69 0.25 -3.09 4.65
N PRO A 70 0.61 -4.27 4.12
CA PRO A 70 1.98 -4.75 4.12
C PRO A 70 2.92 -3.66 3.59
N HIS A 71 3.85 -3.24 4.45
CA HIS A 71 4.78 -2.13 4.22
C HIS A 71 6.15 -2.69 3.84
N HIS A 72 6.84 -2.05 2.88
CA HIS A 72 8.14 -2.46 2.31
C HIS A 72 8.36 -3.97 2.19
N THR A 73 7.48 -4.64 1.46
CA THR A 73 7.32 -6.10 1.59
C THR A 73 8.54 -6.92 1.13
N ASN A 74 9.26 -6.43 0.11
CA ASN A 74 10.34 -7.17 -0.54
C ASN A 74 11.73 -6.65 -0.16
N VAL A 75 11.94 -6.34 1.12
CA VAL A 75 13.23 -5.90 1.67
C VAL A 75 13.38 -6.38 3.11
N HIS A 76 14.58 -6.27 3.67
CA HIS A 76 14.88 -6.54 5.08
C HIS A 76 15.56 -5.31 5.70
N SER A 77 15.68 -5.28 7.03
CA SER A 77 16.35 -4.17 7.71
C SER A 77 17.78 -3.92 7.18
N GLU A 78 18.06 -2.66 6.85
CA GLU A 78 19.36 -2.20 6.35
C GLU A 78 20.30 -1.78 7.48
N SER A 79 19.74 -1.29 8.59
CA SER A 79 20.50 -0.94 9.80
C SER A 79 21.05 -2.16 10.53
N SER A 80 20.44 -3.34 10.31
CA SER A 80 21.06 -4.63 10.60
C SER A 80 20.45 -5.71 9.71
N ARG A 81 21.26 -6.33 8.84
CA ARG A 81 20.78 -7.41 7.96
C ARG A 81 20.10 -8.50 8.80
N ARG A 82 18.78 -8.63 8.66
CA ARG A 82 17.91 -9.66 9.27
C ARG A 82 17.89 -9.71 10.80
N THR A 83 18.35 -8.68 11.53
CA THR A 83 18.32 -8.69 13.01
C THR A 83 17.13 -7.93 13.58
N PHE A 84 16.64 -6.88 12.91
CA PHE A 84 15.44 -6.15 13.36
C PHE A 84 14.16 -6.68 12.71
N TRP A 85 14.16 -6.81 11.38
CA TRP A 85 13.02 -7.30 10.61
C TRP A 85 13.49 -7.86 9.26
N THR A 86 12.69 -8.76 8.70
CA THR A 86 12.88 -9.42 7.41
C THR A 86 11.79 -9.03 6.43
N GLU A 87 11.87 -9.59 5.22
CA GLU A 87 10.82 -9.60 4.22
C GLU A 87 9.47 -10.04 4.80
N HIS A 88 8.39 -9.57 4.16
CA HIS A 88 7.03 -9.83 4.62
C HIS A 88 6.66 -11.31 4.46
N ASP A 89 6.09 -11.90 5.51
CA ASP A 89 5.54 -13.26 5.45
C ASP A 89 4.06 -13.23 5.01
N PHE A 90 3.86 -13.56 3.74
CA PHE A 90 2.55 -13.63 3.10
C PHE A 90 1.64 -14.74 3.62
N THR A 91 2.13 -15.69 4.43
CA THR A 91 1.27 -16.67 5.10
C THR A 91 0.40 -16.04 6.18
N THR A 92 0.78 -14.86 6.68
CA THR A 92 0.01 -14.09 7.68
C THR A 92 -1.07 -13.20 7.06
N HIS A 93 -1.38 -13.36 5.77
CA HIS A 93 -2.32 -12.49 5.08
C HIS A 93 -3.76 -12.64 5.56
N ASP A 94 -4.41 -11.51 5.88
CA ASP A 94 -5.85 -11.45 6.16
C ASP A 94 -6.58 -10.60 5.10
N PRO A 95 -7.36 -11.20 4.18
CA PRO A 95 -8.01 -10.47 3.09
C PRO A 95 -9.15 -9.54 3.51
N VAL A 96 -9.59 -9.60 4.78
CA VAL A 96 -10.55 -8.64 5.34
C VAL A 96 -9.86 -7.28 5.52
N PHE A 97 -8.69 -7.28 6.16
CA PHE A 97 -7.95 -6.08 6.49
C PHE A 97 -6.94 -5.67 5.41
N GLU A 98 -6.27 -6.65 4.81
CA GLU A 98 -5.20 -6.46 3.85
C GLU A 98 -5.72 -6.46 2.42
N ARG A 99 -6.21 -5.29 2.03
CA ARG A 99 -6.81 -5.11 0.70
C ARG A 99 -5.86 -4.41 -0.25
N LEU A 100 -4.79 -3.83 0.27
CA LEU A 100 -3.75 -3.11 -0.46
C LEU A 100 -2.38 -3.63 -0.06
N ILE A 101 -1.40 -3.44 -0.94
CA ILE A 101 0.02 -3.75 -0.70
C ILE A 101 0.87 -2.58 -1.18
N GLU A 102 1.94 -2.25 -0.45
CA GLU A 102 2.89 -1.25 -0.91
C GLU A 102 3.74 -1.81 -2.05
N MET A 103 3.64 -1.19 -3.24
CA MET A 103 4.39 -1.56 -4.43
C MET A 103 5.63 -0.68 -4.63
N SER A 104 5.62 0.55 -4.14
CA SER A 104 6.71 1.50 -4.39
C SER A 104 6.93 2.45 -3.21
N GLN A 105 8.21 2.67 -2.90
CA GLN A 105 8.68 3.54 -1.84
C GLN A 105 9.92 4.33 -2.28
N ASN A 106 10.47 5.17 -1.39
CA ASN A 106 11.81 5.74 -1.56
C ASN A 106 12.91 4.67 -1.74
N ARG A 107 12.72 3.42 -1.27
CA ARG A 107 13.64 2.29 -1.52
C ARG A 107 13.58 1.72 -2.94
N GLY A 108 12.65 2.21 -3.74
CA GLY A 108 12.40 1.75 -5.11
C GLY A 108 11.10 0.97 -5.22
N SER A 109 11.08 0.05 -6.19
CA SER A 109 9.95 -0.83 -6.47
C SER A 109 10.08 -2.14 -5.72
N PHE A 110 8.96 -2.61 -5.16
CA PHE A 110 8.75 -3.96 -4.65
C PHE A 110 7.88 -4.79 -5.61
N GLU A 111 7.68 -4.32 -6.85
CA GLU A 111 6.83 -4.97 -7.82
C GLU A 111 7.28 -6.40 -8.13
N CYS A 112 8.57 -6.61 -8.41
CA CYS A 112 9.15 -7.86 -8.91
C CYS A 112 10.25 -8.42 -7.99
N GLU A 113 10.58 -9.70 -8.16
CA GLU A 113 11.74 -10.34 -7.50
C GLU A 113 13.07 -10.02 -8.17
N THR A 114 13.08 -9.77 -9.49
CA THR A 114 14.33 -9.53 -10.22
C THR A 114 14.86 -8.14 -9.92
N VAL A 115 16.04 -8.07 -9.31
CA VAL A 115 16.76 -6.81 -9.07
C VAL A 115 17.19 -6.18 -10.40
N GLY A 116 16.92 -4.89 -10.55
CA GLY A 116 17.23 -4.14 -11.77
C GLY A 116 16.31 -2.94 -11.98
N GLY A 117 16.79 -1.95 -12.73
CA GLY A 117 16.04 -0.71 -12.96
C GLY A 117 15.75 0.03 -11.65
N ASN A 118 14.48 0.10 -11.27
CA ASN A 118 13.98 0.72 -10.04
C ASN A 118 13.75 -0.27 -8.89
N VAL A 119 14.00 -1.57 -9.08
CA VAL A 119 13.92 -2.62 -8.05
C VAL A 119 15.30 -2.75 -7.40
N SER A 120 15.46 -2.21 -6.19
CA SER A 120 16.73 -2.26 -5.43
C SER A 120 16.90 -3.54 -4.61
N PHE A 121 15.79 -4.17 -4.23
CA PHE A 121 15.73 -5.38 -3.41
C PHE A 121 14.82 -6.42 -4.06
N GLY A 122 15.22 -7.68 -3.97
CA GLY A 122 14.58 -8.77 -4.70
C GLY A 122 15.07 -10.13 -4.24
N GLU A 123 14.53 -11.18 -4.84
CA GLU A 123 14.85 -12.58 -4.56
C GLU A 123 14.52 -13.02 -3.12
N LEU A 124 13.51 -12.38 -2.50
CA LEU A 124 13.06 -12.69 -1.14
C LEU A 124 11.72 -13.43 -1.13
N GLY A 125 11.01 -13.48 -2.27
CA GLY A 125 9.71 -14.12 -2.37
C GLY A 125 8.56 -13.27 -1.83
N SER A 126 8.81 -11.98 -1.56
CA SER A 126 7.87 -11.05 -0.94
C SER A 126 7.56 -9.83 -1.82
N SER A 127 7.77 -9.94 -3.13
CA SER A 127 7.32 -8.94 -4.10
C SER A 127 5.80 -8.94 -4.29
N VAL A 128 5.27 -7.88 -4.91
CA VAL A 128 3.87 -7.82 -5.33
C VAL A 128 3.54 -8.96 -6.30
N TRP A 129 4.42 -9.30 -7.22
CA TRP A 129 4.24 -10.47 -8.09
C TRP A 129 4.11 -11.77 -7.30
N SER A 130 4.93 -11.95 -6.26
CA SER A 130 4.83 -13.11 -5.36
C SER A 130 3.48 -13.12 -4.63
N ALA A 131 2.99 -11.99 -4.10
CA ALA A 131 1.66 -11.89 -3.49
C ALA A 131 0.53 -12.31 -4.46
N LEU A 132 0.57 -11.82 -5.71
CA LEU A 132 -0.41 -12.17 -6.74
C LEU A 132 -0.36 -13.66 -7.10
N GLN A 133 0.82 -14.26 -7.16
CA GLN A 133 1.00 -15.70 -7.40
C GLN A 133 0.43 -16.57 -6.26
N HIS A 134 0.40 -16.05 -5.03
CA HIS A 134 -0.30 -16.67 -3.88
C HIS A 134 -1.81 -16.48 -3.92
N GLY A 135 -2.36 -15.83 -4.97
CA GLY A 135 -3.80 -15.64 -5.15
C GLY A 135 -4.39 -14.47 -4.36
N MET A 136 -3.54 -13.61 -3.79
CA MET A 136 -4.00 -12.43 -3.05
C MET A 136 -4.71 -11.44 -3.97
N LYS A 137 -5.77 -10.82 -3.45
CA LYS A 137 -6.62 -9.86 -4.17
C LYS A 137 -6.40 -8.46 -3.63
N VAL A 138 -5.25 -7.89 -4.00
CA VAL A 138 -4.76 -6.63 -3.47
C VAL A 138 -4.74 -5.53 -4.53
N GLY A 139 -4.94 -4.29 -4.09
CA GLY A 139 -4.64 -3.08 -4.86
C GLY A 139 -3.25 -2.55 -4.50
N PHE A 140 -2.75 -1.58 -5.25
CA PHE A 140 -1.36 -1.14 -5.13
C PHE A 140 -1.29 0.29 -4.60
N VAL A 141 -0.49 0.48 -3.56
CA VAL A 141 -0.18 1.80 -2.99
C VAL A 141 1.30 2.09 -3.04
N GLY A 142 1.64 3.37 -3.01
CA GLY A 142 2.99 3.85 -2.85
C GLY A 142 3.06 4.98 -1.84
N GLY A 143 4.17 5.04 -1.11
CA GLY A 143 4.44 6.06 -0.11
C GLY A 143 5.91 6.46 -0.11
N THR A 144 6.29 7.37 0.79
CA THR A 144 7.69 7.78 0.90
C THR A 144 8.44 7.06 2.01
N ASP A 145 7.74 6.62 3.06
CA ASP A 145 8.38 6.14 4.30
C ASP A 145 9.42 7.16 4.83
N THR A 146 9.01 8.43 4.84
CA THR A 146 9.94 9.51 5.13
C THR A 146 10.09 9.71 6.63
N HIS A 147 11.34 9.80 7.08
CA HIS A 147 11.69 9.99 8.49
C HIS A 147 12.14 11.42 8.80
N ARG A 148 11.98 12.35 7.84
CA ARG A 148 12.47 13.74 7.93
C ARG A 148 11.39 14.78 8.26
N GLY A 149 10.12 14.38 8.39
CA GLY A 149 9.02 15.32 8.58
C GLY A 149 8.80 16.27 7.39
N LEU A 150 9.27 15.88 6.20
CA LEU A 150 9.15 16.62 4.95
C LEU A 150 8.36 15.79 3.93
N PRO A 151 7.03 15.90 3.89
CA PRO A 151 6.20 15.18 2.93
C PRO A 151 6.61 15.49 1.48
N GLY A 152 6.84 14.44 0.69
CA GLY A 152 7.28 14.58 -0.71
C GLY A 152 8.77 14.85 -0.91
N GLU A 153 9.58 14.86 0.16
CA GLU A 153 11.04 14.88 0.04
C GLU A 153 11.54 13.49 -0.37
N TRP A 154 12.21 13.44 -1.52
CA TRP A 154 12.80 12.21 -2.04
C TRP A 154 14.11 11.84 -1.34
N ARG A 155 14.83 12.83 -0.81
CA ARG A 155 16.03 12.63 -0.01
C ARG A 155 15.65 12.30 1.43
N SER A 156 15.09 11.11 1.64
CA SER A 156 15.00 10.53 2.98
C SER A 156 16.13 9.50 3.13
N PRO A 157 16.92 9.54 4.22
CA PRO A 157 17.99 8.58 4.44
C PRO A 157 17.29 7.24 4.70
N LEU A 158 17.44 6.32 3.75
CA LEU A 158 16.71 5.06 3.72
C LEU A 158 17.36 4.06 4.67
N ALA A 159 17.26 4.32 5.98
CA ALA A 159 17.77 3.47 7.06
C ALA A 159 19.13 2.77 6.80
N GLY A 160 20.01 3.34 5.96
CA GLY A 160 21.24 2.67 5.51
C GLY A 160 21.63 2.85 4.04
N LEU A 161 20.73 3.26 3.12
CA LEU A 161 21.15 3.60 1.74
C LEU A 161 21.56 5.08 1.62
N ASP A 162 22.57 5.34 0.78
CA ASP A 162 22.99 6.69 0.45
C ASP A 162 21.86 7.39 -0.33
N PRO A 163 21.34 8.55 0.14
CA PRO A 163 20.31 9.29 -0.57
C PRO A 163 20.74 9.77 -1.97
N ASP A 164 22.05 9.88 -2.25
CA ASP A 164 22.57 10.18 -3.59
C ASP A 164 22.59 8.93 -4.50
N GLU A 165 22.48 7.73 -3.93
CA GLU A 165 22.34 6.46 -4.65
C GLU A 165 20.87 6.03 -4.81
N SER A 166 19.92 6.73 -4.17
CA SER A 166 18.50 6.41 -4.27
C SER A 166 17.97 6.66 -5.69
N PRO A 167 17.53 5.62 -6.43
CA PRO A 167 17.04 5.77 -7.79
C PRO A 167 15.60 6.32 -7.86
N SER A 168 14.95 6.56 -6.71
CA SER A 168 13.52 6.84 -6.61
C SER A 168 13.25 8.21 -5.98
N VAL A 169 12.34 8.97 -6.59
CA VAL A 169 11.75 10.18 -6.00
C VAL A 169 10.69 9.89 -4.92
N GLY A 170 10.49 8.60 -4.60
CA GLY A 170 9.47 8.09 -3.68
C GLY A 170 8.24 7.52 -4.36
N GLY A 171 7.41 6.83 -3.58
CA GLY A 171 6.12 6.31 -4.01
C GLY A 171 5.00 7.32 -3.81
N LEU A 172 4.04 7.37 -4.74
CA LEU A 172 2.77 8.08 -4.56
C LEU A 172 1.61 7.13 -4.86
N THR A 173 0.52 7.29 -4.11
CA THR A 173 -0.75 6.63 -4.38
C THR A 173 -1.70 7.60 -5.07
N ALA A 174 -2.16 7.23 -6.26
CA ALA A 174 -3.32 7.87 -6.87
C ALA A 174 -4.59 7.16 -6.41
N VAL A 175 -5.56 7.90 -5.87
CA VAL A 175 -6.83 7.37 -5.38
C VAL A 175 -7.96 7.88 -6.27
N ILE A 176 -8.74 6.96 -6.85
CA ILE A 176 -9.90 7.27 -7.69
C ILE A 176 -11.14 7.28 -6.81
N ALA A 177 -11.51 8.46 -6.31
CA ALA A 177 -12.61 8.66 -5.37
C ALA A 177 -13.69 9.58 -5.94
N SER A 178 -14.91 9.49 -5.40
CA SER A 178 -16.05 10.35 -5.74
C SER A 178 -15.89 11.80 -5.27
N GLY A 179 -14.97 12.05 -4.35
CA GLY A 179 -14.71 13.35 -3.77
C GLY A 179 -13.45 13.36 -2.91
N LEU A 180 -13.08 14.53 -2.41
CA LEU A 180 -11.90 14.73 -1.57
C LEU A 180 -12.32 14.85 -0.09
N THR A 181 -12.83 13.74 0.46
CA THR A 181 -13.22 13.61 1.88
C THR A 181 -12.63 12.33 2.46
N ARG A 182 -12.47 12.23 3.79
CA ARG A 182 -11.99 10.98 4.43
C ARG A 182 -12.80 9.76 3.99
N GLU A 183 -14.12 9.87 4.03
CA GLU A 183 -15.05 8.81 3.60
C GLU A 183 -14.82 8.41 2.13
N SER A 184 -14.72 9.38 1.22
CA SER A 184 -14.55 9.09 -0.21
C SER A 184 -13.20 8.42 -0.50
N ILE A 185 -12.13 8.90 0.14
CA ILE A 185 -10.79 8.33 0.00
C ILE A 185 -10.73 6.93 0.63
N TRP A 186 -11.28 6.76 1.83
CA TRP A 186 -11.39 5.47 2.51
C TRP A 186 -12.12 4.44 1.65
N ASN A 187 -13.31 4.79 1.15
CA ASN A 187 -14.10 3.90 0.30
C ASN A 187 -13.36 3.50 -0.97
N ALA A 188 -12.61 4.42 -1.58
CA ALA A 188 -11.80 4.12 -2.76
C ALA A 188 -10.65 3.16 -2.42
N LEU A 189 -9.89 3.43 -1.35
CA LEU A 189 -8.80 2.56 -0.89
C LEU A 189 -9.32 1.17 -0.51
N TRP A 190 -10.41 1.09 0.25
CA TRP A 190 -11.08 -0.15 0.63
C TRP A 190 -11.51 -0.97 -0.60
N ASN A 191 -11.94 -0.32 -1.68
CA ASN A 191 -12.34 -1.00 -2.91
C ASN A 191 -11.19 -1.18 -3.92
N ARG A 192 -9.93 -0.94 -3.51
CA ARG A 192 -8.75 -1.04 -4.39
C ARG A 192 -8.82 -0.10 -5.60
N CYS A 193 -9.59 0.98 -5.53
CA CYS A 193 -9.70 2.01 -6.55
C CYS A 193 -8.50 2.96 -6.47
N CYS A 194 -7.29 2.40 -6.52
CA CYS A 194 -6.04 3.15 -6.43
C CYS A 194 -4.92 2.43 -7.20
N TYR A 195 -3.86 3.17 -7.49
CA TYR A 195 -2.63 2.62 -8.06
C TYR A 195 -1.41 3.36 -7.52
N ALA A 196 -0.30 2.64 -7.45
CA ALA A 196 0.99 3.20 -7.06
C ALA A 196 1.72 3.77 -8.27
N THR A 197 2.55 4.77 -8.01
CA THR A 197 3.48 5.37 -8.96
C THR A 197 4.80 5.65 -8.24
N GLN A 198 5.89 5.77 -9.00
CA GLN A 198 7.18 6.17 -8.46
C GLN A 198 7.39 7.68 -8.58
N GLY A 199 6.54 8.43 -7.88
CA GLY A 199 6.56 9.88 -7.80
C GLY A 199 6.00 10.61 -9.03
N GLN A 200 5.78 9.90 -10.13
CA GLN A 200 5.13 10.48 -11.32
C GLN A 200 3.64 10.65 -11.08
N ARG A 201 3.12 11.85 -11.34
CA ARG A 201 1.69 12.17 -11.21
C ARG A 201 0.90 11.77 -12.45
N THR A 202 1.06 10.52 -12.87
CA THR A 202 0.35 9.96 -14.01
C THR A 202 -1.12 9.85 -13.70
N LEU A 203 -1.98 10.31 -14.61
CA LEU A 203 -3.42 10.11 -14.51
C LEU A 203 -3.81 8.86 -15.31
N LEU A 204 -4.23 7.82 -14.60
CA LEU A 204 -4.77 6.58 -15.16
C LEU A 204 -6.24 6.44 -14.77
N ASN A 205 -7.09 6.21 -15.78
CA ASN A 205 -8.45 5.73 -15.60
C ASN A 205 -8.58 4.43 -16.39
N PHE A 206 -8.72 3.32 -15.68
CA PHE A 206 -8.74 1.97 -16.24
C PHE A 206 -10.02 1.25 -15.83
N ALA A 207 -10.65 0.60 -16.80
CA ALA A 207 -11.80 -0.27 -16.59
C ALA A 207 -11.77 -1.40 -17.63
N LEU A 208 -12.35 -2.52 -17.26
CA LEU A 208 -12.63 -3.65 -18.14
C LEU A 208 -14.16 -3.73 -18.32
N ASP A 209 -14.69 -3.22 -19.44
CA ASP A 209 -16.12 -2.97 -19.64
C ASP A 209 -16.76 -2.24 -18.42
N GLU A 210 -17.71 -2.86 -17.73
CA GLU A 210 -18.38 -2.31 -16.54
C GLU A 210 -17.56 -2.42 -15.23
N TYR A 211 -16.39 -3.06 -15.27
CA TYR A 211 -15.57 -3.33 -14.09
C TYR A 211 -14.45 -2.28 -13.96
N PRO A 212 -14.60 -1.25 -13.09
CA PRO A 212 -13.55 -0.26 -12.87
C PRO A 212 -12.34 -0.89 -12.17
N LEU A 213 -11.20 -0.18 -12.20
CA LEU A 213 -10.02 -0.49 -11.38
C LEU A 213 -10.42 -0.85 -9.94
N GLY A 214 -9.81 -1.91 -9.40
CA GLY A 214 -10.08 -2.42 -8.05
C GLY A 214 -11.15 -3.52 -7.97
N SER A 215 -11.93 -3.70 -9.04
CA SER A 215 -12.95 -4.75 -9.13
C SER A 215 -12.36 -6.15 -8.99
N VAL A 216 -13.02 -6.98 -8.18
CA VAL A 216 -12.78 -8.43 -8.13
C VAL A 216 -13.86 -9.11 -8.95
N ILE A 217 -13.47 -9.70 -10.06
CA ILE A 217 -14.41 -10.35 -11.00
C ILE A 217 -14.27 -11.86 -10.98
N SER A 218 -15.35 -12.56 -11.34
CA SER A 218 -15.34 -14.02 -11.45
C SER A 218 -14.67 -14.48 -12.76
N ALA A 219 -14.19 -15.72 -12.78
CA ALA A 219 -13.62 -16.31 -13.99
C ALA A 219 -14.61 -16.30 -15.17
N ALA A 220 -15.90 -16.55 -14.91
CA ALA A 220 -16.95 -16.51 -15.94
C ALA A 220 -17.14 -15.11 -16.56
N ALA A 221 -16.90 -14.03 -15.79
CA ALA A 221 -16.86 -12.68 -16.34
C ALA A 221 -15.65 -12.50 -17.26
N VAL A 222 -14.49 -13.07 -16.90
CA VAL A 222 -13.25 -13.00 -17.70
C VAL A 222 -13.40 -13.68 -19.07
N GLU A 223 -14.05 -14.84 -19.14
CA GLU A 223 -14.22 -15.61 -20.38
C GLU A 223 -14.93 -14.81 -21.49
N ARG A 224 -15.85 -13.91 -21.12
CA ARG A 224 -16.53 -13.01 -22.07
C ARG A 224 -15.55 -12.13 -22.85
N PHE A 225 -14.39 -11.79 -22.28
CA PHE A 225 -13.36 -10.98 -22.93
C PHE A 225 -12.47 -11.81 -23.86
N ALA A 226 -12.13 -13.04 -23.49
CA ALA A 226 -11.31 -13.94 -24.31
C ALA A 226 -11.98 -14.27 -25.66
N HIS A 227 -13.32 -14.35 -25.68
CA HIS A 227 -14.09 -14.53 -26.92
C HIS A 227 -14.16 -13.28 -27.80
N ARG A 228 -14.08 -12.07 -27.22
CA ARG A 228 -14.09 -10.81 -27.99
C ARG A 228 -12.75 -10.50 -28.66
N SER A 229 -11.63 -10.87 -28.03
CA SER A 229 -10.29 -10.70 -28.62
C SER A 229 -10.09 -11.53 -29.91
N LYS A 230 -10.71 -12.71 -30.01
CA LYS A 230 -10.62 -13.57 -31.19
C LYS A 230 -11.44 -13.09 -32.39
N ASN A 231 -12.38 -12.16 -32.19
CA ASN A 231 -13.28 -11.63 -33.23
C ASN A 231 -12.95 -10.19 -33.66
N ARG A 232 -11.84 -9.61 -33.19
CA ARG A 232 -11.34 -8.34 -33.73
C ARG A 232 -10.31 -8.64 -34.82
N ASP A 233 -10.78 -8.61 -36.07
CA ASP A 233 -9.91 -8.33 -37.20
C ASP A 233 -9.07 -7.10 -36.86
N THR A 234 -7.75 -7.24 -36.99
CA THR A 234 -6.78 -6.17 -36.83
C THR A 234 -6.92 -5.18 -37.99
N GLY A 235 -7.92 -4.32 -37.91
CA GLY A 235 -8.10 -3.16 -38.76
C GLY A 235 -7.79 -1.88 -37.98
N PHE A 236 -6.51 -1.60 -37.75
CA PHE A 236 -6.07 -0.23 -37.51
C PHE A 236 -5.62 0.33 -38.87
N ALA A 237 -6.46 1.22 -39.42
CA ALA A 237 -6.09 2.20 -40.43
C ALA A 237 -6.07 3.58 -39.76
#